data_AF-A0A7C8ZWU6-F1
#
_entry.id   AF-A0A7C8ZWU6-F1
#
_cell.length_a   1.000
_cell.length_b   1.000
_cell.length_c   1.000
_cell.angle_alpha   90.00
_cell.angle_beta   90.00
_cell.angle_gamma   90.00
#
_symmetry.space_group_name_H-M   'P 1'
#
loop_
_entity.id
_entity.type
_entity.pdbx_description
1 polymer ?
#
loop_
_entity_poly.entity_id
_entity_poly.type
_entity_poly.pdbx_seq_one_letter_code
_entity_poly.pdbx_strand_id
1 'polypeptide(L)'
;LETAYVGHVCLTWEALHSQYTQLGQKISCNPENPTCYNQCAQQYQQFQVLLQRFIENEPFEQGTRVEKYARSRNSFSKLLQVPNVQGTCSNAMEDEESDYRVLAPDLLKLVEASILTFYAFLRMDKKKAGGVRNLFGSQNQMATPLQQVQSVAEKKVLKLKELRKKKSFKKRSWPGTHDEVELLFSLMDAKVVSRVLRMAKITKEQLLWCEDKLRKLHLTDGRFQRDPSPILFPC
;
A
#
# COMPACT_ATOMS: atom_id res chain seq x y z
N LEU A 1 20.14 -3.00 0.27
CA LEU A 1 18.95 -3.84 0.52
C LEU A 1 17.77 -3.04 1.08
N GLU A 2 17.96 -2.24 2.15
CA GLU A 2 16.85 -1.50 2.76
C GLU A 2 16.18 -0.49 1.82
N THR A 3 16.97 0.34 1.11
CA THR A 3 16.43 1.31 0.14
C THR A 3 15.59 0.65 -0.95
N ALA A 4 16.08 -0.46 -1.53
CA ALA A 4 15.34 -1.22 -2.54
C ALA A 4 14.02 -1.80 -1.98
N TYR A 5 14.05 -2.37 -0.77
CA TYR A 5 12.83 -2.86 -0.10
C TYR A 5 11.81 -1.73 0.11
N VAL A 6 12.24 -0.61 0.69
CA VAL A 6 11.37 0.53 0.96
C VAL A 6 10.85 1.16 -0.33
N GLY A 7 11.70 1.27 -1.36
CA GLY A 7 11.30 1.72 -2.70
C GLY A 7 10.20 0.83 -3.28
N HIS A 8 10.37 -0.49 -3.26
CA HIS A 8 9.32 -1.40 -3.73
C HIS A 8 8.03 -1.29 -2.92
N VAL A 9 8.09 -1.13 -1.60
CA VAL A 9 6.91 -0.89 -0.77
C VAL A 9 6.19 0.40 -1.17
N CYS A 10 6.93 1.49 -1.39
CA CYS A 10 6.34 2.77 -1.80
C CYS A 10 5.72 2.68 -3.20
N LEU A 11 6.43 2.08 -4.16
CA LEU A 11 5.95 1.91 -5.54
C LEU A 11 4.74 0.98 -5.62
N THR A 12 4.72 -0.11 -4.85
CA THR A 12 3.58 -1.02 -4.79
C THR A 12 2.31 -0.29 -4.37
N TRP A 13 2.41 0.58 -3.38
CA TRP A 13 1.26 1.34 -2.90
C TRP A 13 0.73 2.28 -3.97
N GLU A 14 1.59 3.11 -4.57
CA GLU A 14 1.18 4.04 -5.62
C GLU A 14 0.61 3.32 -6.83
N ALA A 15 1.20 2.19 -7.22
CA ALA A 15 0.70 1.38 -8.32
C ALA A 15 -0.68 0.79 -8.00
N LEU A 16 -0.88 0.15 -6.84
CA LEU A 16 -2.19 -0.40 -6.47
C LEU A 16 -3.28 0.68 -6.42
N HIS A 17 -3.00 1.82 -5.78
CA HIS A 17 -3.93 2.93 -5.71
C HIS A 17 -4.27 3.47 -7.11
N SER A 18 -3.24 3.68 -7.95
CA SER A 18 -3.43 4.16 -9.31
C SER A 18 -4.29 3.21 -10.15
N GLN A 19 -4.05 1.90 -10.07
CA GLN A 19 -4.85 0.90 -10.78
C GLN A 19 -6.31 0.88 -10.29
N TYR A 20 -6.53 1.02 -8.98
CA TYR A 20 -7.87 1.14 -8.41
C TYR A 20 -8.61 2.37 -8.95
N THR A 21 -7.98 3.55 -8.93
CA THR A 21 -8.60 4.80 -9.41
C THR A 21 -8.90 4.74 -10.91
N GLN A 22 -7.94 4.29 -11.73
CA GLN A 22 -8.11 4.20 -13.18
C GLN A 22 -9.22 3.22 -13.57
N LEU A 23 -9.26 2.05 -12.93
CA LEU A 23 -10.28 1.05 -13.22
C LEU A 23 -11.66 1.50 -12.73
N GLY A 24 -11.75 2.14 -11.56
CA GLY A 24 -12.98 2.75 -11.07
C GLY A 24 -13.53 3.81 -12.04
N GLN A 25 -12.68 4.72 -12.51
CA GLN A 25 -13.05 5.72 -13.52
C GLN A 25 -13.53 5.07 -14.83
N LYS A 26 -12.83 4.04 -15.30
CA LYS A 26 -13.21 3.32 -16.52
C LYS A 26 -14.59 2.67 -16.41
N ILE A 27 -14.89 2.05 -15.25
CA ILE A 27 -16.20 1.46 -14.98
C ILE A 27 -17.29 2.56 -14.93
N SER A 28 -17.02 3.69 -14.27
CA SER A 28 -17.98 4.79 -14.20
C SER A 28 -18.28 5.42 -15.57
N CYS A 29 -17.28 5.55 -16.44
CA CYS A 29 -17.44 6.14 -17.77
C CYS A 29 -18.06 5.17 -18.79
N ASN A 30 -17.78 3.87 -18.67
CA ASN A 30 -18.30 2.84 -19.58
C ASN A 30 -18.57 1.52 -18.82
N PRO A 31 -19.75 1.38 -18.18
CA PRO A 31 -20.08 0.20 -17.37
C PRO A 31 -20.19 -1.09 -18.20
N GLU A 32 -20.72 -0.98 -19.41
CA GLU A 32 -21.00 -2.11 -20.33
C GLU A 32 -19.77 -2.48 -21.18
N ASN A 33 -18.57 -2.09 -20.76
CA ASN A 33 -17.36 -2.35 -21.53
C ASN A 33 -17.08 -3.86 -21.61
N PRO A 34 -17.09 -4.46 -22.81
CA PRO A 34 -16.91 -5.91 -22.98
C PRO A 34 -15.44 -6.35 -22.89
N THR A 35 -14.51 -5.45 -22.57
CA THR A 35 -13.07 -5.77 -22.45
C THR A 35 -12.87 -6.90 -21.46
N CYS A 36 -12.19 -7.96 -21.91
CA CYS A 36 -11.80 -9.09 -21.08
C CYS A 36 -10.48 -8.78 -20.35
N TYR A 37 -10.40 -9.19 -19.08
CA TYR A 37 -9.24 -9.00 -18.23
C TYR A 37 -8.70 -10.31 -17.64
N ASN A 38 -9.00 -11.48 -18.23
CA ASN A 38 -8.60 -12.79 -17.70
C ASN A 38 -7.10 -12.88 -17.36
N GLN A 39 -6.23 -12.40 -18.25
CA GLN A 39 -4.79 -12.40 -18.02
C GLN A 39 -4.39 -11.48 -16.85
N CYS A 40 -4.96 -10.26 -16.80
CA CYS A 40 -4.74 -9.34 -15.68
C CYS A 40 -5.21 -9.97 -14.35
N ALA A 41 -6.38 -10.59 -14.35
CA ALA A 41 -6.97 -11.25 -13.20
C ALA A 41 -6.03 -12.33 -12.63
N GLN A 42 -5.50 -13.19 -13.51
CA GLN A 42 -4.51 -14.21 -13.13
C GLN A 42 -3.25 -13.59 -12.52
N GLN A 43 -2.75 -12.49 -13.09
CA GLN A 43 -1.57 -11.79 -12.55
C GLN A 43 -1.84 -11.17 -11.18
N TYR A 44 -3.03 -10.61 -10.94
CA TYR A 44 -3.42 -10.10 -9.61
C TYR A 44 -3.58 -11.22 -8.58
N GLN A 45 -4.10 -12.38 -8.98
CA GLN A 45 -4.13 -13.57 -8.12
C GLN A 45 -2.70 -14.02 -7.76
N GLN A 46 -1.79 -14.08 -8.74
CA GLN A 46 -0.38 -14.39 -8.47
C GLN A 46 0.26 -13.37 -7.52
N PHE A 47 0.02 -12.08 -7.71
CA PHE A 47 0.48 -11.03 -6.81
C PHE A 47 0.02 -11.27 -5.36
N GLN A 48 -1.27 -11.59 -5.18
CA GLN A 48 -1.84 -11.90 -3.86
C GLN A 48 -1.19 -13.13 -3.23
N VAL A 49 -1.04 -14.22 -3.98
CA VAL A 49 -0.41 -15.47 -3.50
C VAL A 49 1.03 -15.22 -3.04
N LEU A 50 1.83 -14.49 -3.82
CA LEU A 50 3.21 -14.16 -3.44
C LEU A 50 3.26 -13.35 -2.14
N LEU A 51 2.34 -12.40 -1.99
CA LEU A 51 2.30 -11.52 -0.83
C LEU A 51 1.82 -12.24 0.43
N GLN A 52 0.80 -13.10 0.30
CA GLN A 52 0.30 -13.96 1.38
C GLN A 52 1.38 -14.95 1.82
N ARG A 53 2.02 -15.63 0.87
CA ARG A 53 3.14 -16.54 1.14
C ARG A 53 4.26 -15.85 1.92
N PHE A 54 4.62 -14.62 1.56
CA PHE A 54 5.59 -13.86 2.33
C PHE A 54 5.12 -13.59 3.77
N ILE A 55 3.88 -13.12 3.95
CA ILE A 55 3.31 -12.83 5.27
C ILE A 55 3.29 -14.08 6.17
N GLU A 56 2.94 -15.23 5.61
CA GLU A 56 2.83 -16.50 6.33
C GLU A 56 4.19 -17.10 6.67
N ASN A 57 5.18 -16.99 5.79
CA ASN A 57 6.52 -17.56 6.01
C ASN A 57 7.43 -16.67 6.85
N GLU A 58 7.26 -15.34 6.79
CA GLU A 58 8.12 -14.37 7.47
C GLU A 58 8.38 -14.68 8.95
N PRO A 59 7.39 -15.09 9.79
CA PRO A 59 7.61 -15.41 11.20
C PRO A 59 8.56 -16.59 11.44
N PHE A 60 8.66 -17.51 10.48
CA PHE A 60 9.46 -18.74 10.60
C PHE A 60 10.87 -18.61 10.02
N GLU A 61 11.12 -17.57 9.22
CA GLU A 61 12.45 -17.31 8.68
C GLU A 61 13.37 -16.60 9.69
N GLN A 62 14.68 -16.80 9.54
CA GLN A 62 15.69 -16.05 10.29
C GLN A 62 16.11 -14.77 9.55
N GLY A 63 16.52 -13.75 10.32
CA GLY A 63 17.03 -12.47 9.82
C GLY A 63 16.09 -11.28 10.02
N THR A 64 16.51 -10.11 9.53
CA THR A 64 15.68 -8.91 9.45
C THR A 64 14.64 -9.05 8.34
N ARG A 65 13.53 -8.30 8.42
CA ARG A 65 12.50 -8.29 7.37
C ARG A 65 13.07 -7.96 5.99
N VAL A 66 14.06 -7.06 5.93
CA VAL A 66 14.72 -6.66 4.68
C VAL A 66 15.50 -7.82 4.06
N GLU A 67 16.21 -8.61 4.86
CA GLU A 67 16.95 -9.79 4.39
C GLU A 67 16.00 -10.91 3.95
N LYS A 68 14.95 -11.17 4.73
CA LYS A 68 13.89 -12.12 4.37
C LYS A 68 13.22 -11.74 3.05
N TYR A 69 12.92 -10.45 2.88
CA TYR A 69 12.39 -9.92 1.64
C TYR A 69 13.34 -10.13 0.47
N ALA A 70 14.63 -9.80 0.63
CA ALA A 70 15.62 -9.98 -0.42
C ALA A 70 15.74 -11.45 -0.84
N ARG A 71 15.80 -12.38 0.12
CA ARG A 71 15.80 -13.83 -0.15
C ARG A 71 14.53 -14.28 -0.87
N SER A 72 13.36 -13.88 -0.35
CA SER A 72 12.07 -14.20 -0.95
C SER A 72 11.97 -13.70 -2.39
N ARG A 73 12.46 -12.48 -2.67
CA ARG A 73 12.44 -11.92 -4.03
C ARG A 73 13.44 -12.58 -4.98
N ASN A 74 14.53 -13.15 -4.48
CA ASN A 74 15.41 -13.97 -5.31
C ASN A 74 14.70 -15.24 -5.81
N SER A 75 13.88 -15.86 -4.97
CA SER A 75 13.04 -17.02 -5.36
C SER A 75 11.79 -16.61 -6.13
N PHE A 76 11.23 -15.44 -5.83
CA PHE A 76 9.99 -14.91 -6.40
C PHE A 76 10.20 -13.48 -6.87
N SER A 77 10.79 -13.31 -8.05
CA SER A 77 11.19 -12.00 -8.61
C SER A 77 10.05 -10.97 -8.69
N LYS A 78 8.80 -11.45 -8.83
CA LYS A 78 7.59 -10.63 -8.91
C LYS A 78 7.01 -10.21 -7.54
N LEU A 79 7.64 -10.56 -6.41
CA LEU A 79 7.16 -10.14 -5.09
C LEU A 79 7.18 -8.61 -4.96
N LEU A 80 6.03 -8.03 -4.60
CA LEU A 80 5.74 -6.58 -4.60
C LEU A 80 5.74 -5.93 -6.01
N GLN A 81 5.58 -6.71 -7.08
CA GLN A 81 5.40 -6.16 -8.43
C GLN A 81 3.92 -6.15 -8.79
N VAL A 82 3.30 -4.96 -8.82
CA VAL A 82 1.89 -4.80 -9.20
C VAL A 82 1.73 -5.06 -10.70
N PRO A 83 0.77 -5.89 -11.12
CA PRO A 83 0.45 -6.08 -12.54
C PRO A 83 -0.02 -4.78 -13.19
N ASN A 84 0.35 -4.54 -14.44
CA ASN A 84 -0.24 -3.45 -15.21
C ASN A 84 -1.61 -3.88 -15.73
N VAL A 85 -2.64 -3.06 -15.50
CA VAL A 85 -3.96 -3.31 -16.10
C VAL A 85 -3.89 -2.96 -17.58
N GLN A 86 -3.75 -3.98 -18.42
CA GLN A 86 -3.89 -3.88 -19.87
C GLN A 86 -5.03 -4.82 -20.26
N GLY A 87 -6.13 -4.24 -20.76
CA GLY A 87 -7.22 -5.05 -21.31
C GLY A 87 -6.77 -5.70 -22.61
N THR A 88 -7.05 -6.98 -22.81
CA THR A 88 -6.89 -7.59 -24.12
C THR A 88 -8.10 -7.18 -24.95
N CYS A 89 -7.87 -6.36 -25.99
CA CYS A 89 -8.88 -6.19 -27.03
C CYS A 89 -9.04 -7.58 -27.68
N SER A 90 -10.20 -8.21 -27.47
CA SER A 90 -10.55 -9.48 -28.08
C SER A 90 -10.68 -9.32 -29.59
N ASN A 91 -9.56 -9.44 -30.29
CA ASN A 91 -9.52 -9.88 -31.70
C ASN A 91 -9.01 -11.33 -31.78
N ALA A 92 -9.12 -12.10 -30.69
CA ALA A 92 -9.01 -13.55 -30.76
C ALA A 92 -10.41 -14.08 -31.07
N MET A 93 -10.68 -14.25 -32.37
CA MET A 93 -11.46 -15.41 -32.77
C MET A 93 -10.80 -16.64 -32.14
N GLU A 94 -11.61 -17.61 -31.69
CA GLU A 94 -11.16 -18.84 -30.99
C GLU A 94 -10.96 -18.68 -29.47
N ASP A 95 -12.08 -18.56 -28.74
CA ASP A 95 -12.30 -19.28 -27.47
C ASP A 95 -13.78 -19.11 -27.11
N GLU A 96 -14.63 -19.87 -27.81
CA GLU A 96 -16.07 -20.01 -27.51
C GLU A 96 -16.32 -20.93 -26.29
N GLU A 97 -15.32 -21.27 -25.48
CA GLU A 97 -15.44 -22.33 -24.47
C GLU A 97 -15.03 -21.94 -23.03
N SER A 98 -14.92 -20.63 -22.73
CA SER A 98 -14.83 -20.16 -21.35
C SER A 98 -16.00 -19.25 -20.99
N ASP A 99 -16.96 -19.82 -20.26
CA ASP A 99 -18.10 -19.12 -19.68
C ASP A 99 -17.68 -18.10 -18.58
N TYR A 100 -16.39 -18.04 -18.25
CA TYR A 100 -15.82 -17.18 -17.21
C TYR A 100 -14.98 -16.05 -17.81
N ARG A 101 -15.67 -14.99 -18.26
CA ARG A 101 -15.03 -13.73 -18.67
C ARG A 101 -14.91 -12.79 -17.47
N VAL A 102 -13.69 -12.42 -17.10
CA VAL A 102 -13.44 -11.41 -16.07
C VAL A 102 -13.59 -10.03 -16.69
N LEU A 103 -14.65 -9.32 -16.28
CA LEU A 103 -14.93 -7.96 -16.68
C LEU A 103 -14.27 -6.94 -15.74
N ALA A 104 -14.35 -5.66 -16.10
CA ALA A 104 -13.75 -4.58 -15.30
C ALA A 104 -14.21 -4.56 -13.82
N PRO A 105 -15.50 -4.75 -13.49
CA PRO A 105 -15.95 -4.79 -12.09
C PRO A 105 -15.35 -5.96 -11.29
N ASP A 106 -15.14 -7.11 -11.92
CA ASP A 106 -14.56 -8.28 -11.26
C ASP A 106 -13.05 -8.14 -11.08
N LEU A 107 -12.37 -7.52 -12.05
CA LEU A 107 -10.98 -7.11 -11.88
C LEU A 107 -10.84 -6.10 -10.73
N LEU A 108 -11.78 -5.15 -10.59
CA LEU A 108 -11.73 -4.16 -9.50
C LEU A 108 -11.75 -4.85 -8.13
N LYS A 109 -12.62 -5.86 -7.93
CA LYS A 109 -12.64 -6.67 -6.71
C LYS A 109 -11.30 -7.37 -6.44
N LEU A 110 -10.58 -7.81 -7.48
CA LEU A 110 -9.23 -8.39 -7.32
C LEU A 110 -8.19 -7.33 -6.93
N VAL A 111 -8.29 -6.10 -7.46
CA VAL A 111 -7.44 -4.98 -7.03
C VAL A 111 -7.72 -4.63 -5.57
N GLU A 112 -8.98 -4.56 -5.17
CA GLU A 112 -9.43 -4.34 -3.78
C GLU A 112 -8.86 -5.40 -2.82
N ALA A 113 -8.96 -6.68 -3.18
CA ALA A 113 -8.38 -7.78 -2.41
C ALA A 113 -6.84 -7.69 -2.32
N SER A 114 -6.20 -7.24 -3.40
CA SER A 114 -4.75 -7.02 -3.45
C SER A 114 -4.32 -5.87 -2.53
N ILE A 115 -5.08 -4.77 -2.49
CA ILE A 115 -4.89 -3.66 -1.55
C ILE A 115 -5.01 -4.14 -0.10
N LEU A 116 -6.03 -4.95 0.22
CA LEU A 116 -6.20 -5.49 1.58
C LEU A 116 -5.07 -6.45 1.97
N THR A 117 -4.60 -7.27 1.04
CA THR A 117 -3.44 -8.17 1.25
C THR A 117 -2.17 -7.37 1.50
N PHE A 118 -1.95 -6.31 0.72
CA PHE A 118 -0.82 -5.39 0.93
C PHE A 118 -0.95 -4.59 2.23
N TYR A 119 -2.15 -4.22 2.63
CA TYR A 119 -2.38 -3.63 3.94
C TYR A 119 -2.01 -4.60 5.08
N ALA A 120 -2.36 -5.89 4.95
CA ALA A 120 -1.93 -6.92 5.91
C ALA A 120 -0.39 -7.04 5.94
N PHE A 121 0.27 -7.03 4.78
CA PHE A 121 1.71 -7.01 4.67
C PHE A 121 2.33 -5.83 5.45
N LEU A 122 1.85 -4.60 5.22
CA LEU A 122 2.31 -3.39 5.91
C LEU A 122 2.07 -3.42 7.43
N ARG A 123 1.04 -4.13 7.88
CA ARG A 123 0.74 -4.28 9.31
C ARG A 123 1.72 -5.20 10.03
N MET A 124 2.35 -6.12 9.32
CA MET A 124 3.39 -7.00 9.86
C MET A 124 4.75 -6.28 9.96
N ASP A 125 4.98 -5.25 9.14
CA ASP A 125 6.15 -4.38 9.23
C ASP A 125 6.04 -3.41 10.42
N LYS A 126 6.29 -3.93 11.62
CA LYS A 126 6.30 -3.19 12.88
C LYS A 126 7.73 -2.91 13.32
N LYS A 127 7.92 -1.78 14.01
CA LYS A 127 9.15 -1.52 14.77
C LYS A 127 9.31 -2.63 15.83
N LYS A 128 10.53 -3.16 16.02
CA LYS A 128 10.83 -4.04 17.17
C LYS A 128 10.51 -3.28 18.46
N ALA A 129 9.77 -3.91 19.36
CA ALA A 129 9.29 -3.31 20.61
C ALA A 129 10.42 -2.91 21.59
N GLY A 130 11.68 -3.27 21.33
CA GLY A 130 12.82 -3.01 22.21
C GLY A 130 13.76 -1.88 21.78
N GLY A 131 13.43 -1.12 20.73
CA GLY A 131 14.22 0.07 20.37
C GLY A 131 13.82 1.24 21.27
N VAL A 132 14.38 1.28 22.49
CA VAL A 132 14.27 2.38 23.45
C VAL A 132 14.46 3.67 22.68
N ARG A 133 13.36 4.39 22.49
CA ARG A 133 13.44 5.80 22.17
C ARG A 133 13.83 6.41 23.51
N ASN A 134 15.08 6.84 23.66
CA ASN A 134 15.48 7.68 24.79
C ASN A 134 14.54 8.89 24.76
N LEU A 135 13.43 8.79 25.48
CA LEU A 135 12.35 9.78 25.49
C LEU A 135 12.48 10.73 26.67
N PHE A 136 13.50 10.59 27.51
CA PHE A 136 13.78 11.55 28.57
C PHE A 136 15.29 11.70 28.76
N GLY A 137 15.83 12.76 28.17
CA GLY A 137 17.22 13.17 28.32
C GLY A 137 17.50 14.46 27.57
N SER A 138 17.56 15.57 28.32
CA SER A 138 17.92 16.93 27.90
C SER A 138 16.82 17.78 27.25
N GLN A 139 16.16 18.54 28.12
CA GLN A 139 15.46 19.79 27.83
C GLN A 139 16.51 20.82 27.36
N ASN A 140 16.80 20.89 26.04
CA ASN A 140 17.37 22.04 25.29
C ASN A 140 17.98 21.74 23.90
N GLN A 141 17.69 20.61 23.24
CA GLN A 141 18.11 20.41 21.84
C GLN A 141 16.95 20.69 20.88
N MET A 142 17.15 21.59 19.90
CA MET A 142 16.20 21.78 18.80
C MET A 142 15.96 20.44 18.11
N ALA A 143 14.69 20.06 17.95
CA ALA A 143 14.34 18.80 17.30
C ALA A 143 14.90 18.75 15.88
N THR A 144 15.58 17.66 15.53
CA THR A 144 16.10 17.48 14.17
C THR A 144 14.95 17.45 13.16
N PRO A 145 15.16 17.82 11.88
CA PRO A 145 14.12 17.73 10.86
C PRO A 145 13.43 16.35 10.83
N LEU A 146 14.20 15.27 10.95
CA LEU A 146 13.66 13.91 11.03
C LEU A 146 12.72 13.71 12.24
N GLN A 147 13.08 14.21 13.42
CA GLN A 147 12.24 14.11 14.62
C GLN A 147 10.93 14.90 14.48
N GLN A 148 10.98 16.03 13.79
CA GLN A 148 9.79 16.85 13.52
C GLN A 148 8.81 16.09 12.61
N VAL A 149 9.29 15.53 11.48
CA VAL A 149 8.45 14.74 10.56
C VAL A 149 7.93 13.47 11.23
N GLN A 150 8.75 12.80 12.04
CA GLN A 150 8.31 11.64 12.84
C GLN A 150 7.18 12.00 13.81
N SER A 151 7.28 13.14 14.51
CA SER A 151 6.22 13.62 15.41
C SER A 151 4.91 13.89 14.67
N VAL A 152 4.98 14.52 13.49
CA VAL A 152 3.79 14.76 12.63
C VAL A 152 3.17 13.44 12.17
N ALA A 153 4.00 12.50 11.69
CA ALA A 153 3.56 11.19 11.26
C ALA A 153 2.87 10.41 12.39
N GLU A 154 3.48 10.39 13.59
CA GLU A 154 2.93 9.73 14.78
C GLU A 154 1.57 10.31 15.16
N LYS A 155 1.43 11.63 15.19
CA LYS A 155 0.14 12.31 15.47
C LYS A 155 -0.93 11.93 14.46
N LYS A 156 -0.62 11.92 13.15
CA LYS A 156 -1.58 11.51 12.10
C LYS A 156 -1.96 10.03 12.23
N VAL A 157 -0.99 9.15 12.48
CA VAL A 157 -1.24 7.71 12.70
C VAL A 157 -2.15 7.47 13.90
N LEU A 158 -1.95 8.19 15.01
CA LEU A 158 -2.81 8.09 16.20
C LEU A 158 -4.25 8.49 15.86
N LYS A 159 -4.46 9.65 15.22
CA LYS A 159 -5.79 10.11 14.80
C LYS A 159 -6.50 9.12 13.88
N LEU A 160 -5.79 8.59 12.88
CA LEU A 160 -6.33 7.57 11.96
C LEU A 160 -6.75 6.29 12.68
N LYS A 161 -5.97 5.85 13.67
CA LYS A 161 -6.31 4.68 14.49
C LYS A 161 -7.56 4.91 15.34
N GLU A 162 -7.71 6.09 15.93
CA GLU A 162 -8.91 6.44 16.72
C GLU A 162 -10.17 6.48 15.85
N LEU A 163 -10.11 7.07 14.65
CA LEU A 163 -11.22 7.05 13.71
C LEU A 163 -11.60 5.63 13.28
N ARG A 164 -10.59 4.78 13.04
CA ARG A 164 -10.84 3.38 12.70
C ARG A 164 -11.57 2.61 13.80
N LYS A 165 -11.24 2.86 15.08
CA LYS A 165 -11.92 2.20 16.21
C LYS A 165 -13.41 2.56 16.25
N LYS A 166 -13.76 3.81 15.94
CA LYS A 166 -15.14 4.29 15.93
C LYS A 166 -16.00 3.67 14.81
N LYS A 167 -15.40 3.29 13.69
CA LYS A 167 -16.10 2.77 12.50
C LYS A 167 -16.22 1.24 12.41
N SER A 168 -15.93 0.47 13.47
CA SER A 168 -16.12 -1.00 13.52
C SER A 168 -15.62 -1.76 12.26
N PHE A 169 -14.52 -1.31 11.68
CA PHE A 169 -14.02 -1.79 10.38
C PHE A 169 -13.73 -3.31 10.41
N LYS A 170 -14.48 -4.09 9.64
CA LYS A 170 -14.23 -5.53 9.45
C LYS A 170 -12.81 -5.71 8.92
N LYS A 171 -11.93 -6.36 9.68
CA LYS A 171 -10.46 -6.35 9.45
C LYS A 171 -9.99 -6.94 8.11
N ARG A 172 -10.87 -7.62 7.35
CA ARG A 172 -10.54 -8.38 6.14
C ARG A 172 -11.48 -8.17 4.96
N SER A 173 -12.48 -7.29 5.06
CA SER A 173 -13.37 -6.97 3.93
C SER A 173 -13.07 -5.59 3.38
N TRP A 174 -13.45 -5.38 2.12
CA TRP A 174 -13.44 -4.05 1.54
C TRP A 174 -14.39 -3.12 2.33
N PRO A 175 -14.03 -1.84 2.54
CA PRO A 175 -14.92 -0.86 3.15
C PRO A 175 -16.28 -0.75 2.44
N GLY A 176 -17.35 -0.49 3.20
CA GLY A 176 -18.71 -0.40 2.65
C GLY A 176 -19.08 1.00 2.18
N THR A 177 -18.35 2.02 2.62
CA THR A 177 -18.62 3.43 2.28
C THR A 177 -17.37 4.12 1.76
N HIS A 178 -17.56 5.14 0.91
CA HIS A 178 -16.46 5.97 0.38
C HIS A 178 -15.57 6.55 1.49
N ASP A 179 -16.17 7.06 2.57
CA ASP A 179 -15.44 7.62 3.72
C ASP A 179 -14.60 6.57 4.47
N GLU A 180 -14.93 5.27 4.38
CA GLU A 180 -14.11 4.21 4.93
C GLU A 180 -13.01 3.75 3.97
N VAL A 181 -13.23 3.85 2.64
CA VAL A 181 -12.18 3.68 1.62
C VAL A 181 -11.09 4.74 1.77
N GLU A 182 -11.48 6.01 1.88
CA GLU A 182 -10.54 7.12 2.12
C GLU A 182 -9.75 6.95 3.43
N LEU A 183 -10.40 6.44 4.48
CA LEU A 183 -9.73 6.11 5.73
C LEU A 183 -8.72 4.97 5.56
N LEU A 184 -9.05 3.93 4.79
CA LEU A 184 -8.14 2.84 4.46
C LEU A 184 -6.91 3.35 3.71
N PHE A 185 -7.10 4.17 2.67
CA PHE A 185 -6.01 4.74 1.89
C PHE A 185 -5.11 5.65 2.73
N SER A 186 -5.71 6.49 3.57
CA SER A 186 -4.97 7.34 4.52
C SER A 186 -4.15 6.51 5.53
N LEU A 187 -4.70 5.39 6.00
CA LEU A 187 -3.98 4.45 6.85
C LEU A 187 -2.79 3.81 6.12
N MET A 188 -2.92 3.56 4.82
CA MET A 188 -1.86 2.98 4.00
C MET A 188 -0.74 3.99 3.75
N ASP A 189 -1.04 5.23 3.36
CA ASP A 189 -0.03 6.29 3.23
C ASP A 189 0.76 6.49 4.52
N ALA A 190 0.06 6.59 5.65
CA ALA A 190 0.68 6.75 6.95
C ALA A 190 1.59 5.56 7.31
N LYS A 191 1.22 4.34 6.91
CA LYS A 191 2.03 3.12 7.11
C LYS A 191 3.28 3.11 6.23
N VAL A 192 3.16 3.49 4.97
CA VAL A 192 4.28 3.59 4.02
C VAL A 192 5.26 4.66 4.51
N VAL A 193 4.80 5.86 4.84
CA VAL A 193 5.65 6.93 5.40
C VAL A 193 6.31 6.49 6.70
N SER A 194 5.56 5.84 7.60
CA SER A 194 6.12 5.30 8.84
C SER A 194 7.19 4.25 8.59
N ARG A 195 7.22 3.57 7.44
CA ARG A 195 8.29 2.65 7.09
C ARG A 195 9.53 3.39 6.58
N VAL A 196 9.36 4.40 5.71
CA VAL A 196 10.46 5.25 5.23
C VAL A 196 11.18 5.92 6.40
N LEU A 197 10.43 6.53 7.33
CA LEU A 197 10.99 7.20 8.51
C LEU A 197 11.72 6.26 9.50
N ARG A 198 11.63 4.93 9.29
CA ARG A 198 12.36 3.91 10.06
C ARG A 198 13.61 3.39 9.33
N MET A 199 13.95 3.92 8.16
CA MET A 199 15.20 3.58 7.48
C MET A 199 16.40 3.95 8.34
N ALA A 200 17.45 3.12 8.32
CA ALA A 200 18.67 3.39 9.08
C ALA A 200 19.40 4.65 8.58
N LYS A 201 19.31 4.90 7.27
CA LYS A 201 19.82 6.11 6.61
C LYS A 201 18.72 6.65 5.71
N ILE A 202 18.27 7.86 5.99
CA ILE A 202 17.26 8.58 5.21
C ILE A 202 17.92 9.80 4.57
N THR A 203 17.69 10.01 3.27
CA THR A 203 18.21 11.19 2.57
C THR A 203 17.28 12.40 2.77
N LYS A 204 17.75 13.59 2.39
CA LYS A 204 16.93 14.81 2.47
C LYS A 204 15.71 14.73 1.56
N GLU A 205 15.87 14.17 0.36
CA GLU A 205 14.81 13.99 -0.63
C GLU A 205 13.76 13.01 -0.12
N GLN A 206 14.18 11.90 0.52
CA GLN A 206 13.27 10.93 1.13
C GLN A 206 12.50 11.50 2.31
N LEU A 207 13.13 12.40 3.08
CA LEU A 207 12.48 13.11 4.17
C LEU A 207 11.45 14.12 3.65
N LEU A 208 11.80 14.91 2.62
CA LEU A 208 10.87 15.83 1.96
C LEU A 208 9.68 15.07 1.36
N TRP A 209 9.93 13.93 0.72
CA TRP A 209 8.87 13.05 0.24
C TRP A 209 7.90 12.62 1.35
N CYS A 210 8.42 12.32 2.55
CA CYS A 210 7.58 11.99 3.70
C CYS A 210 6.71 13.18 4.13
N GLU A 211 7.28 14.39 4.15
CA GLU A 211 6.54 15.62 4.46
C GLU A 211 5.41 15.87 3.46
N ASP A 212 5.73 15.81 2.16
CA ASP A 212 4.76 16.04 1.09
C ASP A 212 3.64 15.01 1.14
N LYS A 213 3.98 13.73 1.31
CA LYS A 213 3.00 12.65 1.41
C LYS A 213 2.10 12.79 2.64
N LEU A 214 2.65 13.22 3.78
CA LEU A 214 1.83 13.51 4.96
C LEU A 214 0.98 14.78 4.79
N ARG A 215 1.47 15.77 4.04
CA ARG A 215 0.73 17.01 3.78
C ARG A 215 -0.55 16.73 3.00
N LYS A 216 -0.50 15.81 2.04
CA LYS A 216 -1.65 15.31 1.25
C LYS A 216 -2.72 14.55 2.03
N LEU A 217 -2.46 14.22 3.30
CA LEU A 217 -3.45 13.61 4.20
C LEU A 217 -4.17 14.70 4.99
N HIS A 218 -5.22 15.28 4.41
CA HIS A 218 -5.99 16.34 5.06
C HIS A 218 -7.02 15.75 6.01
N LEU A 219 -7.23 16.38 7.16
CA LEU A 219 -8.32 16.05 8.08
C LEU A 219 -9.31 17.21 8.04
N THR A 220 -10.46 16.98 7.40
CA THR A 220 -11.54 17.96 7.23
C THR A 220 -12.81 17.37 7.82
N ASP A 221 -13.49 18.09 8.72
CA ASP A 221 -14.72 17.65 9.39
C ASP A 221 -14.63 16.26 10.05
N GLY A 222 -13.47 15.94 10.63
CA GLY A 222 -13.23 14.64 11.26
C GLY A 222 -13.04 13.47 10.28
N ARG A 223 -12.95 13.75 8.97
CA ARG A 223 -12.71 12.77 7.89
C ARG A 223 -11.36 13.01 7.24
N PHE A 224 -10.63 11.94 6.93
CA PHE A 224 -9.41 12.07 6.15
C PHE A 224 -9.74 12.04 4.67
N GLN A 225 -9.12 12.95 3.93
CA GLN A 225 -9.16 12.98 2.46
C GLN A 225 -7.73 12.88 1.94
N ARG A 226 -7.53 12.01 0.96
CA ARG A 226 -6.25 11.84 0.27
C ARG A 226 -6.27 12.63 -1.06
N ASP A 227 -5.26 13.46 -1.30
CA ASP A 227 -4.99 13.96 -2.66
C ASP A 227 -4.50 12.78 -3.53
N PRO A 228 -5.18 12.45 -4.64
CA PRO A 228 -4.88 11.28 -5.46
C PRO A 228 -3.57 11.40 -6.24
N SER A 229 -2.98 12.59 -6.35
CA SER A 229 -1.82 12.85 -7.20
C SER A 229 -0.60 12.07 -6.69
N PRO A 230 -0.02 11.16 -7.49
CA PRO A 230 1.04 10.27 -7.04
C PRO A 230 2.32 11.06 -6.70
N ILE A 231 3.03 10.62 -5.67
CA ILE A 231 4.37 11.12 -5.35
C ILE A 231 5.35 9.95 -5.45
N LEU A 232 6.20 9.98 -6.47
CA LEU A 232 7.22 8.95 -6.66
C LEU A 232 8.27 9.03 -5.55
N PHE A 233 8.61 7.88 -4.99
CA PHE A 233 9.62 7.77 -3.94
C PHE A 233 11.02 7.99 -4.53
N PRO A 234 11.85 8.85 -3.94
CA PRO A 234 13.24 9.04 -4.36
C PRO A 234 14.09 7.84 -3.89
N CYS A 235 14.31 6.91 -4.81
CA CYS A 235 15.10 5.69 -4.62
C CYS A 235 16.61 5.98 -4.51
#